data_AF-A0A355WMY1-F1
#
_entry.id   AF-A0A355WMY1-F1
#
_cell.length_a   1.000
_cell.length_b   1.000
_cell.length_c   1.000
_cell.angle_alpha   90.00
_cell.angle_beta   90.00
_cell.angle_gamma   90.00
#
_symmetry.space_group_name_H-M   'P 1'
#
loop_
_entity.id
_entity.type
_entity.pdbx_description
1 polymer ?
#
loop_
_entity_poly.entity_id
_entity_poly.type
_entity_poly.pdbx_seq_one_letter_code
_entity_poly.pdbx_strand_id
1 'polypeptide(L)'
;MHSTAVSQPPVSGLIHTAARIVIGSFFIGKAVGLVADPNGMGQYLILGVTPPYLLWSNIAFECVAAISIMIGLQTRLSAGLLALYLFWSSYILNYTPGNIDAISAFWRDLALNGGLLLLISHGRGGYSVDNVLNERDLAAKHLVVPVMQGEVIE
;
A
#
# COMPACT_ATOMS: atom_id res chain seq x y z
N MET A 1 -2.63 35.76 2.59
CA MET A 1 -2.06 34.60 3.33
C MET A 1 -1.37 33.71 2.31
N HIS A 2 -0.06 33.59 2.43
CA HIS A 2 0.83 33.01 1.42
C HIS A 2 0.54 31.53 1.17
N SER A 3 0.00 31.22 -0.01
CA SER A 3 0.04 29.87 -0.57
C SER A 3 1.46 29.65 -1.06
N THR A 4 2.33 29.13 -0.19
CA THR A 4 3.63 28.60 -0.61
C THR A 4 3.34 27.29 -1.35
N ALA A 5 3.12 27.41 -2.65
CA ALA A 5 3.24 26.29 -3.57
C ALA A 5 4.69 25.80 -3.46
N VAL A 6 4.93 24.88 -2.53
CA VAL A 6 6.19 24.16 -2.42
C VAL A 6 6.29 23.35 -3.71
N SER A 7 7.05 23.86 -4.66
CA SER A 7 7.43 23.13 -5.85
C SER A 7 8.27 21.95 -5.38
N GLN A 8 7.63 20.82 -5.14
CA GLN A 8 8.31 19.59 -4.75
C GLN A 8 9.33 19.27 -5.85
N PRO A 9 10.63 19.16 -5.55
CA PRO A 9 11.64 18.86 -6.56
C PRO A 9 11.32 17.50 -7.19
N PRO A 10 11.58 17.29 -8.51
CA PRO A 10 11.17 16.08 -9.24
C PRO A 10 11.68 14.77 -8.59
N VAL A 11 12.76 14.85 -7.82
CA VAL A 11 13.33 13.75 -7.03
C VAL A 11 12.39 13.20 -5.95
N SER A 12 11.52 14.00 -5.33
CA SER A 12 10.61 13.48 -4.28
C SER A 12 9.61 12.47 -4.86
N GLY A 13 9.07 12.76 -6.06
CA GLY A 13 8.16 11.86 -6.75
C GLY A 13 8.81 10.54 -7.17
N LEU A 14 10.08 10.57 -7.61
CA LEU A 14 10.83 9.37 -7.98
C LEU A 14 11.08 8.47 -6.77
N ILE A 15 11.46 9.05 -5.63
CA ILE A 15 11.69 8.33 -4.37
C ILE A 15 10.41 7.64 -3.90
N HIS A 16 9.26 8.32 -3.97
CA HIS A 16 7.97 7.73 -3.61
C HIS A 16 7.56 6.55 -4.50
N THR A 17 7.84 6.63 -5.80
CA THR A 17 7.55 5.53 -6.73
C THR A 17 8.49 4.36 -6.50
N ALA A 18 9.79 4.62 -6.32
CA ALA A 18 10.76 3.58 -5.98
C ALA A 18 10.39 2.85 -4.67
N ALA A 19 10.00 3.58 -3.62
CA ALA A 19 9.56 2.99 -2.36
C ALA A 19 8.34 2.06 -2.53
N ARG A 20 7.34 2.48 -3.33
CA ARG A 20 6.16 1.65 -3.65
C ARG A 20 6.53 0.37 -4.39
N ILE A 21 7.41 0.47 -5.38
CA ILE A 21 7.88 -0.68 -6.17
C ILE A 21 8.63 -1.66 -5.28
N VAL A 22 9.55 -1.19 -4.44
CA VAL A 22 10.32 -2.04 -3.53
C VAL A 22 9.41 -2.74 -2.53
N ILE A 23 8.52 -2.01 -1.86
CA ILE A 23 7.58 -2.59 -0.89
C ILE A 23 6.65 -3.60 -1.59
N GLY A 24 6.05 -3.25 -2.73
CA GLY A 24 5.19 -4.16 -3.48
C GLY A 24 5.93 -5.42 -3.95
N SER A 25 7.17 -5.28 -4.41
CA SER A 25 7.98 -6.43 -4.85
C SER A 25 8.26 -7.43 -3.72
N PHE A 26 8.45 -6.95 -2.49
CA PHE A 26 8.62 -7.82 -1.32
C PHE A 26 7.39 -8.68 -1.07
N PHE A 27 6.19 -8.08 -1.09
CA PHE A 27 4.93 -8.82 -0.88
C PHE A 27 4.65 -9.81 -2.01
N ILE A 28 4.94 -9.46 -3.27
CA ILE A 28 4.85 -10.41 -4.38
C ILE A 28 5.82 -11.57 -4.17
N GLY A 29 7.08 -11.27 -3.81
CA GLY A 29 8.08 -12.29 -3.54
C GLY A 29 7.67 -13.23 -2.41
N LYS A 30 7.05 -12.70 -1.34
CA LYS A 30 6.50 -13.49 -0.23
C LYS A 30 5.31 -14.35 -0.68
N ALA A 31 4.37 -13.78 -1.42
CA ALA A 31 3.17 -14.48 -1.88
C ALA A 31 3.46 -15.65 -2.83
N VAL A 32 4.47 -15.52 -3.69
CA VAL A 32 4.92 -16.58 -4.62
C VAL A 32 5.88 -17.58 -3.94
N GLY A 33 6.30 -17.30 -2.71
CA GLY A 33 7.23 -18.16 -1.96
C GLY A 33 8.70 -18.02 -2.36
N LEU A 34 9.07 -16.93 -3.05
CA LEU A 34 10.47 -16.58 -3.33
C LEU A 34 11.20 -16.08 -2.07
N VAL A 35 10.48 -15.40 -1.19
CA VAL A 35 10.97 -14.99 0.12
C VAL A 35 10.63 -16.09 1.11
N ALA A 36 11.66 -16.71 1.70
CA ALA A 36 11.46 -17.73 2.71
C ALA A 36 10.74 -17.12 3.93
N ASP A 37 9.51 -17.56 4.15
CA ASP A 37 8.72 -17.25 5.34
C ASP A 37 8.38 -18.57 6.03
N PRO A 38 9.24 -19.06 6.94
CA PRO A 38 9.00 -20.29 7.70
C PRO A 38 7.67 -20.24 8.46
N ASN A 39 7.25 -19.01 8.76
CA ASN A 39 6.04 -18.68 9.48
C ASN A 39 5.02 -17.97 8.58
N GLY A 40 4.97 -18.35 7.30
CA GLY A 40 3.96 -17.87 6.39
C GLY A 40 2.60 -18.55 6.62
N MET A 41 1.65 -18.26 5.74
CA MET A 41 0.27 -18.75 5.86
C MET A 41 0.13 -20.28 5.92
N GLY A 42 1.13 -21.03 5.45
CA GLY A 42 1.19 -22.50 5.60
C GLY A 42 1.22 -22.96 7.06
N GLN A 43 1.76 -22.16 7.99
CA GLN A 43 1.71 -22.50 9.42
C GLN A 43 0.29 -22.44 9.99
N TYR A 44 -0.60 -21.60 9.46
CA TYR A 44 -2.00 -21.60 9.92
C TYR A 44 -2.74 -22.89 9.61
N LEU A 45 -2.33 -23.61 8.55
CA LEU A 45 -2.82 -24.96 8.30
C LEU A 45 -2.32 -25.94 9.34
N ILE A 46 -1.03 -25.87 9.66
CA ILE A 46 -0.39 -26.76 10.63
C ILE A 46 -0.98 -26.55 12.03
N LEU A 47 -1.30 -25.31 12.37
CA LEU A 47 -1.97 -24.94 13.62
C LEU A 47 -3.50 -25.20 13.60
N GLY A 48 -4.07 -25.62 12.47
CA GLY A 48 -5.50 -25.91 12.33
C GLY A 48 -6.42 -24.69 12.39
N VAL A 49 -5.88 -23.48 12.29
CA VAL A 49 -6.63 -22.21 12.44
C VAL A 49 -7.39 -21.87 11.17
N THR A 50 -6.89 -22.29 9.99
CA THR A 50 -7.43 -21.87 8.69
C THR A 50 -7.62 -23.06 7.75
N PRO A 51 -8.78 -23.19 7.09
CA PRO A 51 -9.00 -24.19 6.06
C PRO A 51 -8.10 -24.03 4.81
N PRO A 52 -7.76 -25.12 4.10
CA PRO A 52 -6.86 -25.09 2.93
C PRO A 52 -7.29 -24.17 1.78
N TYR A 53 -8.59 -23.97 1.58
CA TYR A 53 -9.10 -23.13 0.48
C TYR A 53 -8.86 -21.62 0.70
N LEU A 54 -8.68 -21.18 1.95
CA LEU A 54 -8.44 -19.77 2.28
C LEU A 54 -7.01 -19.32 1.96
N LEU A 55 -6.06 -20.26 1.82
CA LEU A 55 -4.69 -19.97 1.40
C LEU A 55 -4.63 -19.27 0.05
N TRP A 56 -5.33 -19.83 -0.94
CA TRP A 56 -5.35 -19.27 -2.30
C TRP A 56 -5.99 -17.89 -2.33
N SER A 57 -7.06 -17.70 -1.56
CA SER A 57 -7.70 -16.38 -1.39
C SER A 57 -6.74 -15.36 -0.79
N ASN A 58 -5.98 -15.78 0.23
CA ASN A 58 -5.02 -14.92 0.89
C ASN A 58 -3.83 -14.54 -0.01
N ILE A 59 -3.27 -15.51 -0.74
CA ILE A 59 -2.20 -15.26 -1.72
C ILE A 59 -2.71 -14.28 -2.81
N ALA A 60 -3.92 -14.51 -3.31
CA ALA A 60 -4.54 -13.61 -4.29
C ALA A 60 -4.72 -12.21 -3.72
N PHE A 61 -5.20 -12.08 -2.49
CA PHE A 61 -5.33 -10.80 -1.79
C PHE A 61 -4.00 -10.07 -1.64
N GLU A 62 -2.95 -10.77 -1.18
CA GLU A 62 -1.62 -10.21 -0.99
C GLU A 62 -1.02 -9.73 -2.31
N CYS A 63 -1.15 -10.52 -3.39
CA CYS A 63 -0.73 -10.15 -4.73
C CYS A 63 -1.49 -8.93 -5.27
N VAL A 64 -2.83 -8.92 -5.19
CA VAL A 64 -3.66 -7.82 -5.68
C VAL A 64 -3.35 -6.52 -4.93
N ALA A 65 -3.23 -6.57 -3.60
CA ALA A 65 -2.88 -5.43 -2.79
C ALA A 65 -1.48 -4.89 -3.13
N ALA A 66 -0.49 -5.77 -3.27
CA ALA A 66 0.87 -5.40 -3.65
C ALA A 66 0.93 -4.73 -5.03
N ILE A 67 0.26 -5.32 -6.02
CA ILE A 67 0.17 -4.76 -7.38
C ILE A 67 -0.54 -3.39 -7.36
N SER A 68 -1.62 -3.25 -6.59
CA SER A 68 -2.33 -1.98 -6.43
C SER A 68 -1.43 -0.88 -5.87
N ILE A 69 -0.60 -1.21 -4.88
CA ILE A 69 0.40 -0.30 -4.30
C ILE A 69 1.47 0.08 -5.36
N MET A 70 1.94 -0.86 -6.17
CA MET A 70 2.93 -0.60 -7.22
C MET A 70 2.40 0.31 -8.32
N ILE A 71 1.18 0.04 -8.82
CA ILE A 71 0.55 0.83 -9.89
C ILE A 71 0.11 2.21 -9.37
N GLY A 72 -0.11 2.34 -8.07
CA GLY A 72 -0.56 3.60 -7.48
C GLY A 72 -2.08 3.80 -7.54
N LEU A 73 -2.84 2.70 -7.64
CA LEU A 73 -4.31 2.68 -7.58
C LEU A 73 -4.74 2.51 -6.13
N GLN A 74 -5.48 3.47 -5.57
CA GLN A 74 -6.00 3.43 -4.20
C GLN A 74 -4.95 3.07 -3.13
N THR A 75 -3.74 3.61 -3.25
CA THR A 75 -2.58 3.19 -2.43
C THR A 75 -2.84 3.25 -0.93
N ARG A 76 -3.65 4.20 -0.45
CA ARG A 76 -4.00 4.33 0.96
C ARG A 76 -4.82 3.16 1.48
N LEU A 77 -5.83 2.72 0.73
CA LEU A 77 -6.68 1.59 1.14
C LEU A 77 -5.90 0.29 1.07
N SER A 78 -5.20 0.05 -0.04
CA SER A 78 -4.40 -1.16 -0.22
C SER A 78 -3.28 -1.25 0.82
N ALA A 79 -2.55 -0.16 1.08
CA ALA A 79 -1.50 -0.15 2.10
C ALA A 79 -2.06 -0.32 3.51
N GLY A 80 -3.22 0.28 3.83
CA GLY A 80 -3.88 0.11 5.13
C GLY A 80 -4.32 -1.32 5.39
N LEU A 81 -4.99 -1.95 4.42
CA LEU A 81 -5.41 -3.35 4.50
C LEU A 81 -4.21 -4.29 4.61
N LEU A 82 -3.18 -4.07 3.78
CA LEU A 82 -1.97 -4.89 3.78
C LEU A 82 -1.17 -4.73 5.07
N ALA A 83 -1.15 -3.53 5.66
CA ALA A 83 -0.51 -3.27 6.95
C ALA A 83 -1.24 -3.98 8.09
N LEU A 84 -2.56 -3.87 8.16
CA LEU A 84 -3.36 -4.59 9.18
C LEU A 84 -3.14 -6.10 9.08
N TYR A 85 -3.21 -6.64 7.87
CA TYR A 85 -2.98 -8.06 7.62
C TYR A 85 -1.55 -8.48 7.99
N LEU A 86 -0.51 -7.75 7.56
CA LEU A 86 0.88 -8.09 7.86
C LEU A 86 1.15 -8.05 9.37
N PHE A 87 0.65 -7.03 10.06
CA PHE A 87 0.82 -6.89 11.51
C PHE A 87 0.19 -8.06 12.26
N TRP A 88 -1.08 -8.36 11.98
CA TRP A 88 -1.79 -9.42 12.68
C TRP A 88 -1.24 -10.80 12.35
N SER A 89 -0.89 -11.02 11.08
CA SER A 89 -0.31 -12.28 10.61
C SER A 89 1.02 -12.57 11.32
N SER A 90 1.92 -11.59 11.33
CA SER A 90 3.22 -11.73 11.98
C SER A 90 3.11 -11.80 13.51
N TYR A 91 2.19 -11.06 14.12
CA TYR A 91 1.96 -11.14 15.56
C TYR A 91 1.55 -12.55 15.99
N ILE A 92 0.65 -13.22 15.25
CA ILE A 92 0.22 -14.57 15.63
C ILE A 92 1.32 -15.61 15.39
N LEU A 93 2.05 -15.51 14.28
CA LEU A 93 2.98 -16.57 13.85
C LEU A 93 4.42 -16.39 14.33
N ASN A 94 4.86 -15.15 14.57
CA ASN A 94 6.26 -14.83 14.85
C ASN A 94 6.50 -14.28 16.27
N TYR A 95 5.46 -13.90 17.01
CA TYR A 95 5.62 -13.42 18.39
C TYR A 95 5.77 -14.59 19.39
N THR A 96 6.94 -15.22 19.40
CA THR A 96 7.32 -16.24 20.40
C THR A 96 8.53 -15.74 21.20
N PRO A 97 8.31 -15.27 22.44
CA PRO A 97 9.40 -14.87 23.33
C PRO A 97 10.35 -16.05 23.58
N GLY A 98 11.66 -15.84 23.40
CA GLY A 98 12.69 -16.86 23.60
C GLY A 98 13.10 -17.63 22.34
N ASN A 99 12.41 -17.46 21.21
CA ASN A 99 12.87 -17.95 19.90
C ASN A 99 13.41 -16.77 19.07
N ILE A 100 14.71 -16.77 18.82
CA ILE A 100 15.42 -15.69 18.12
C ILE A 100 14.94 -15.55 16.67
N ASP A 101 14.69 -16.68 15.98
CA ASP A 101 14.27 -16.66 14.59
C ASP A 101 12.85 -16.11 14.43
N ALA A 102 11.94 -16.55 15.31
CA ALA A 102 10.56 -16.07 15.33
C ALA A 102 10.51 -14.57 15.62
N ILE A 103 11.18 -14.11 16.69
CA ILE A 103 11.15 -12.69 17.04
C ILE A 103 11.83 -11.83 15.95
N SER A 104 12.89 -12.31 15.30
CA SER A 104 13.54 -11.60 14.19
C SER A 104 12.60 -11.45 12.99
N ALA A 105 11.83 -12.48 12.66
CA ALA A 105 10.82 -12.41 11.60
C ALA A 105 9.70 -11.41 11.95
N PHE A 106 9.27 -11.38 13.21
CA PHE A 106 8.31 -10.38 13.70
C PHE A 106 8.84 -8.95 13.53
N TRP A 107 10.09 -8.70 13.93
CA TRP A 107 10.71 -7.38 13.79
C TRP A 107 10.85 -6.92 12.32
N ARG A 108 11.21 -7.84 11.42
CA ARG A 108 11.25 -7.58 9.98
C ARG A 108 9.87 -7.14 9.46
N ASP A 109 8.83 -7.87 9.81
CA ASP A 109 7.48 -7.58 9.34
C ASP A 109 6.94 -6.29 9.97
N LEU A 110 7.30 -6.00 11.23
CA LEU A 110 6.97 -4.74 11.89
C LEU A 110 7.65 -3.53 11.22
N ALA A 111 8.92 -3.67 10.80
CA ALA A 111 9.62 -2.65 10.04
C ALA A 111 8.96 -2.39 8.67
N LEU A 112 8.56 -3.47 7.97
CA LEU A 112 7.77 -3.38 6.72
C LEU A 112 6.41 -2.71 6.93
N ASN A 113 5.75 -3.00 8.06
CA ASN A 113 4.52 -2.33 8.46
C ASN A 113 4.71 -0.82 8.57
N GLY A 114 5.81 -0.38 9.20
CA GLY A 114 6.20 1.03 9.25
C GLY A 114 6.32 1.67 7.86
N GLY A 115 6.91 0.96 6.89
CA GLY A 115 6.97 1.39 5.49
C GLY A 115 5.58 1.58 4.85
N LEU A 116 4.65 0.67 5.11
CA LEU A 116 3.26 0.79 4.67
C LEU A 116 2.53 1.96 5.35
N LEU A 117 2.73 2.17 6.65
CA LEU A 117 2.16 3.32 7.38
C LEU A 117 2.68 4.65 6.83
N LEU A 118 3.97 4.72 6.46
CA LEU A 118 4.55 5.88 5.79
C LEU A 118 3.93 6.13 4.40
N LEU A 119 3.58 5.07 3.66
CA LEU A 119 2.84 5.18 2.40
C LEU A 119 1.42 5.73 2.59
N ILE A 120 0.77 5.39 3.71
CA ILE A 120 -0.55 5.91 4.06
C ILE A 120 -0.47 7.41 4.39
N SER A 121 0.56 7.83 5.13
CA SER A 121 0.75 9.22 5.54
C SER A 121 1.09 10.13 4.36
N HIS A 122 1.98 9.68 3.46
CA HIS A 122 2.41 10.44 2.27
C HIS A 122 1.47 10.25 1.07
N GLY A 123 0.17 10.06 1.31
CA GLY A 123 -0.82 9.78 0.27
C GLY A 123 -0.71 10.70 -0.96
N ARG A 124 -0.68 10.07 -2.16
CA ARG A 124 -0.50 10.68 -3.50
C ARG A 124 0.88 11.31 -3.74
N GLY A 125 1.91 10.47 -3.90
CA GLY A 125 3.12 10.90 -4.63
C GLY A 125 2.74 11.38 -6.03
N GLY A 126 3.33 12.48 -6.52
CA GLY A 126 2.90 13.21 -7.74
C GLY A 126 2.81 12.41 -9.05
N TYR A 127 3.26 11.15 -9.06
CA TYR A 127 3.16 10.21 -10.18
C TYR A 127 2.17 9.05 -9.93
N SER A 128 1.10 9.26 -9.15
CA SER A 128 0.03 8.26 -8.97
C SER A 128 -1.09 8.48 -9.99
N VAL A 129 -1.68 7.39 -10.51
CA VAL A 129 -2.89 7.46 -11.36
C VAL A 129 -4.02 8.23 -10.67
N ASP A 130 -4.15 8.07 -9.35
CA ASP A 130 -5.09 8.81 -8.50
C ASP A 130 -4.87 10.34 -8.48
N ASN A 131 -3.68 10.83 -8.84
CA ASN A 131 -3.42 12.27 -8.98
C ASN A 131 -3.87 12.77 -10.36
N VAL A 132 -3.54 12.02 -11.42
CA VAL A 132 -3.93 12.34 -12.80
C VAL A 132 -5.45 12.38 -12.96
N LEU A 133 -6.18 11.46 -12.33
CA LEU A 133 -7.65 11.46 -12.39
C LEU A 133 -8.27 12.66 -11.65
N ASN A 134 -7.67 13.09 -10.54
CA ASN A 134 -8.18 14.21 -9.74
C ASN A 134 -7.94 15.57 -10.43
N GLU A 135 -6.79 15.73 -11.10
CA GLU A 135 -6.51 16.92 -11.91
C GLU A 135 -7.48 17.07 -13.09
N ARG A 136 -7.87 15.96 -13.71
CA ARG A 136 -8.86 15.96 -14.81
C ARG A 136 -10.26 16.33 -14.34
N ASP A 137 -10.68 15.85 -13.16
CA ASP A 137 -11.97 16.21 -12.56
C ASP A 137 -12.04 17.70 -12.17
N LEU A 138 -10.95 18.22 -11.58
CA LEU A 138 -10.81 19.64 -11.26
C LEU A 138 -10.82 20.52 -12.52
N ALA A 139 -10.10 20.12 -13.57
CA ALA A 139 -10.08 20.84 -14.85
C ALA A 139 -11.47 20.84 -15.51
N ALA A 140 -12.18 19.70 -15.51
CA ALA A 140 -13.54 19.63 -16.03
C ALA A 140 -14.50 20.56 -15.26
N LYS A 141 -14.40 20.58 -13.92
CA LYS A 141 -15.22 21.46 -13.08
C LYS A 141 -14.93 22.94 -13.33
N HIS A 142 -13.66 23.32 -13.49
CA HIS A 142 -13.25 24.69 -13.76
C HIS A 142 -13.59 25.17 -15.17
N LEU A 143 -13.80 24.27 -16.14
CA LEU A 143 -14.28 24.62 -17.47
C LEU A 143 -15.81 24.76 -17.53
N VAL A 144 -16.55 24.06 -16.66
CA VAL A 144 -18.03 24.13 -16.62
C VAL A 144 -18.54 25.34 -15.83
N VAL A 145 -17.88 25.75 -14.74
CA VAL A 145 -18.29 26.92 -13.94
C VAL A 145 -18.32 28.25 -14.73
N PRO A 146 -17.34 28.62 -15.59
CA PRO A 146 -17.34 29.91 -16.27
C PRO A 146 -18.44 30.06 -17.34
N VAL A 147 -19.03 28.96 -17.83
CA VAL A 147 -20.12 29.01 -18.82
C VAL A 147 -21.45 29.42 -18.17
N MET A 148 -21.66 29.12 -16.89
CA MET A 148 -22.91 29.42 -16.17
C MET A 148 -22.99 30.86 -15.65
N GLN A 149 -21.90 31.64 -15.75
CA GLN A 149 -21.82 33.02 -15.26
C GLN A 149 -22.02 34.08 -16.37
N GLY A 150 -22.28 33.65 -17.61
CA GLY A 150 -22.45 34.51 -18.79
C GLY A 150 -23.88 34.68 -19.29
N GLU A 151 -24.89 34.09 -18.65
CA GLU A 151 -26.27 34.07 -19.17
C GLU A 151 -27.27 34.69 -18.18
N VAL A 152 -27.00 35.91 -17.70
CA VAL A 152 -28.04 36.81 -17.15
C VAL A 152 -27.67 38.26 -17.46
N ILE A 153 -27.74 38.64 -18.73
CA ILE A 153 -27.95 40.01 -19.17
C ILE A 153 -28.57 39.92 -20.56
N GLU A 154 -29.91 39.91 -20.62
CA GLU A 154 -30.73 41.05 -21.05
C GLU A 154 -32.19 40.83 -20.63
#